data_AF-A0A7X3VQ81-F1
#
_entry.id   AF-A0A7X3VQ81-F1
#
_cell.length_a   1.000
_cell.length_b   1.000
_cell.length_c   1.000
_cell.angle_alpha   90.00
_cell.angle_beta   90.00
_cell.angle_gamma   90.00
#
_symmetry.space_group_name_H-M   'P 1'
#
loop_
_entity.id
_entity.type
_entity.pdbx_description
1 polymer ?
#
loop_
_entity_poly.entity_id
_entity_poly.type
_entity_poly.pdbx_seq_one_letter_code
_entity_poly.pdbx_strand_id
1 'polypeptide(L)' 'MTEEKIEVEKSSGNVFQDLEFPNPEEYRTKARLALIINSIITESGLTRSAAAELLDICESEITALLNGRVDDF' A
#
# COMPACT_ATOMS: atom_id res chain seq x y z
N MET A 1 18.58 -19.99 -31.68
CA MET A 1 18.26 -19.02 -30.61
C MET A 1 17.84 -19.88 -29.43
N THR A 2 18.69 -19.98 -28.41
CA THR A 2 18.36 -20.72 -27.18
C THR A 2 17.38 -19.86 -26.39
N GLU A 3 16.15 -20.34 -26.22
CA GLU A 3 15.19 -19.74 -25.30
C GLU A 3 15.72 -19.95 -23.87
N GLU A 4 16.16 -18.87 -23.23
CA GLU A 4 16.39 -18.89 -21.79
C GLU A 4 15.04 -19.08 -21.11
N LYS A 5 14.88 -20.23 -20.44
CA LYS A 5 13.70 -20.54 -19.67
C LYS A 5 13.70 -19.67 -18.41
N ILE A 6 12.79 -18.70 -18.35
CA ILE A 6 12.58 -17.90 -17.13
C ILE A 6 12.10 -18.83 -16.03
N GLU A 7 12.78 -18.80 -14.88
CA GLU A 7 12.34 -19.49 -13.68
C GLU A 7 11.18 -18.72 -13.06
N VAL A 8 10.07 -19.42 -12.80
CA VAL A 8 8.83 -18.81 -12.28
C VAL A 8 8.46 -19.51 -11.00
N GLU A 9 8.31 -18.72 -9.93
CA GLU A 9 7.80 -19.18 -8.65
C GLU A 9 6.32 -18.86 -8.49
N LYS A 10 5.58 -19.76 -7.84
CA LYS A 10 4.16 -19.53 -7.55
C LYS A 10 4.04 -18.59 -6.34
N SER A 11 3.36 -17.46 -6.53
CA SER A 11 3.07 -16.51 -5.45
C SER A 11 2.35 -17.17 -4.26
N SER A 12 2.73 -16.78 -3.05
CA SER A 12 2.04 -17.12 -1.79
C SER A 12 0.67 -16.46 -1.66
N GLY A 13 0.34 -15.47 -2.50
CA GLY A 13 -0.82 -14.59 -2.35
C GLY A 13 -0.57 -13.41 -1.41
N ASN A 14 0.65 -13.28 -0.87
CA ASN A 14 1.14 -12.12 -0.17
C ASN A 14 2.47 -11.67 -0.79
N VAL A 15 2.45 -10.57 -1.55
CA VAL A 15 3.66 -10.03 -2.21
C VAL A 15 4.77 -9.68 -1.21
N PHE A 16 4.44 -9.30 0.02
CA PHE A 16 5.43 -9.01 1.05
C PHE A 16 6.13 -10.28 1.54
N GLN A 17 5.44 -11.42 1.52
CA GLN A 17 6.04 -12.71 1.82
C GLN A 17 6.92 -13.17 0.65
N ASP A 18 6.44 -13.00 -0.58
CA ASP A 18 7.19 -13.35 -1.80
C ASP A 18 8.49 -12.53 -1.96
N LEU A 19 8.50 -11.30 -1.42
CA LEU A 19 9.67 -10.41 -1.39
C LEU A 19 10.48 -10.49 -0.09
N GLU A 20 10.19 -11.46 0.78
CA GLU A 20 10.91 -11.71 2.03
C GLU A 20 10.98 -10.50 2.98
N PHE A 21 9.94 -9.66 3.01
CA PHE A 21 9.85 -8.55 3.95
C PHE A 21 9.78 -9.05 5.40
N PRO A 22 10.36 -8.31 6.36
CA PRO A 22 10.07 -8.55 7.77
C PRO A 22 8.58 -8.31 8.04
N ASN A 23 7.95 -9.20 8.81
CA ASN A 23 6.51 -9.14 9.16
C ASN A 23 5.55 -8.97 7.96
N PRO A 24 5.54 -9.92 7.00
CA PRO A 24 4.78 -9.76 5.76
C PRO A 24 3.25 -9.65 5.97
N GLU A 25 2.71 -10.23 7.04
CA GLU A 25 1.28 -10.11 7.37
C GLU A 25 0.91 -8.73 7.91
N GLU A 26 1.84 -8.06 8.61
CA GLU A 26 1.66 -6.69 9.07
C GLU A 26 1.60 -5.74 7.87
N TYR A 27 2.59 -5.83 6.97
CA TYR A 27 2.62 -5.06 5.73
C TYR A 27 1.36 -5.27 4.88
N ARG A 28 0.90 -6.51 4.72
CA ARG A 28 -0.34 -6.82 4.01
C ARG A 28 -1.54 -6.13 4.63
N THR A 29 -1.62 -6.13 5.97
CA THR A 29 -2.71 -5.51 6.72
C THR A 29 -2.68 -3.99 6.54
N LYS A 30 -1.51 -3.36 6.70
CA LYS A 30 -1.35 -1.91 6.51
C LYS A 30 -1.68 -1.48 5.07
N ALA A 31 -1.19 -2.21 4.07
CA ALA A 31 -1.48 -1.93 2.66
C ALA A 31 -2.97 -2.03 2.35
N ARG A 32 -3.66 -3.05 2.91
CA ARG A 32 -5.12 -3.19 2.75
C ARG A 32 -5.87 -2.04 3.42
N LEU A 33 -5.44 -1.60 4.60
CA LEU A 33 -6.04 -0.47 5.29
C LEU A 33 -5.86 0.83 4.49
N ALA A 34 -4.64 1.09 4.02
CA ALA A 34 -4.34 2.25 3.17
C ALA A 34 -5.19 2.28 1.90
N LEU A 35 -5.40 1.11 1.27
CA LEU A 35 -6.28 0.98 0.10
C LEU A 35 -7.72 1.38 0.44
N ILE A 36 -8.27 0.89 1.56
CA ILE A 36 -9.63 1.21 1.99
C ILE A 36 -9.78 2.72 2.25
N ILE A 37 -8.82 3.32 2.96
CA ILE A 37 -8.84 4.76 3.24
C ILE A 37 -8.80 5.57 1.93
N ASN A 38 -7.92 5.18 1.01
CA ASN A 38 -7.81 5.83 -0.30
C ASN A 38 -9.11 5.74 -1.12
N SER A 39 -9.75 4.57 -1.12
CA SER A 39 -11.07 4.39 -1.75
C SER A 39 -12.11 5.32 -1.15
N ILE A 40 -12.21 5.41 0.18
CA ILE A 40 -13.17 6.29 0.86
C ILE A 40 -12.92 7.77 0.52
N ILE A 41 -11.66 8.22 0.54
CA ILE A 41 -11.30 9.60 0.21
C ILE A 41 -11.67 9.93 -1.24
N THR A 42 -11.35 9.02 -2.17
CA THR A 42 -11.64 9.17 -3.59
C THR A 42 -13.13 9.22 -3.87
N GLU A 43 -13.90 8.30 -3.28
CA GLU A 43 -15.36 8.24 -3.41
C GLU A 43 -16.05 9.47 -2.78
N SER A 44 -15.47 10.01 -1.71
CA SER A 44 -15.98 11.22 -1.05
C SER A 44 -15.64 12.52 -1.78
N GLY A 45 -14.80 12.47 -2.82
CA GLY A 45 -14.35 13.66 -3.55
C GLY A 45 -13.51 14.64 -2.72
N LEU A 46 -12.91 14.16 -1.62
CA LEU A 46 -12.11 15.00 -0.73
C LEU A 46 -10.78 15.37 -1.38
N THR A 47 -10.34 16.61 -1.18
CA THR A 47 -8.96 16.99 -1.50
C THR A 47 -8.01 16.36 -0.49
N ARG A 48 -6.72 16.25 -0.85
CA ARG A 48 -5.70 15.73 0.07
C ARG A 48 -5.65 16.52 1.38
N SER A 49 -5.71 17.85 1.30
CA SER A 49 -5.67 18.72 2.47
C SER A 49 -6.92 18.55 3.35
N ALA A 50 -8.11 18.42 2.74
CA ALA A 50 -9.34 18.16 3.50
C ALA A 50 -9.33 16.77 4.16
N ALA A 51 -8.78 15.75 3.50
CA ALA A 51 -8.60 14.43 4.08
C ALA A 51 -7.57 14.43 5.22
N ALA A 52 -6.48 15.19 5.10
CA ALA A 52 -5.48 15.36 6.15
C ALA A 52 -6.09 16.02 7.40
N GLU A 53 -6.86 17.09 7.22
CA GLU A 53 -7.60 17.75 8.32
C GLU A 53 -8.62 16.81 8.97
N LEU A 54 -9.36 16.03 8.17
CA LEU A 54 -10.36 15.09 8.69
C LEU A 54 -9.74 13.96 9.52
N LEU A 55 -8.56 13.49 9.10
CA LEU A 55 -7.83 12.39 9.74
C LEU A 55 -6.87 12.86 10.84
N ASP A 56 -6.77 14.17 11.08
CA ASP A 56 -5.86 14.79 12.05
C ASP A 56 -4.38 14.40 11.82
N ILE A 57 -3.95 14.41 10.55
CA ILE A 57 -2.58 14.11 10.12
C ILE A 57 -2.02 15.21 9.22
N CYS A 58 -0.70 15.21 8.99
CA CYS A 58 -0.07 16.16 8.10
C CYS A 58 -0.35 15.86 6.61
N GLU A 59 -0.31 16.87 5.76
CA GLU A 59 -0.50 16.70 4.30
C GLU A 59 0.60 15.80 3.66
N SER A 60 1.78 15.74 4.27
CA SER A 60 2.84 14.81 3.87
C SER A 60 2.47 13.35 4.19
N GLU A 61 1.82 13.11 5.32
CA GLU A 61 1.42 11.77 5.77
C GLU A 61 0.25 11.25 4.93
N ILE A 62 -0.76 12.09 4.66
CA ILE A 62 -1.85 11.69 3.73
C ILE A 62 -1.27 11.37 2.35
N THR A 63 -0.29 12.13 1.87
CA THR A 63 0.32 11.89 0.57
C THR A 63 1.12 10.59 0.57
N ALA A 64 1.82 10.25 1.66
CA ALA A 64 2.50 8.97 1.80
C ALA A 64 1.50 7.80 1.78
N LEU A 65 0.43 7.90 2.57
CA LEU A 65 -0.64 6.90 2.65
C LEU A 65 -1.31 6.64 1.29
N LEU A 66 -1.69 7.72 0.57
CA LEU A 66 -2.32 7.61 -0.74
C LEU A 66 -1.40 7.01 -1.81
N ASN A 67 -0.08 7.11 -1.62
CA ASN A 67 0.93 6.48 -2.48
C ASN A 67 1.30 5.06 -2.02
N GLY A 68 0.61 4.49 -1.02
CA GLY A 68 0.86 3.15 -0.52
C GLY A 68 2.15 3.02 0.31
N ARG A 69 2.74 4.13 0.76
CA ARG A 69 3.86 4.09 1.71
C ARG A 69 3.29 3.88 3.11
N VAL A 70 3.47 2.65 3.60
CA VAL A 70 2.90 2.20 4.88
C VAL A 70 3.96 1.81 5.90
N ASP A 71 5.24 2.12 5.63
CA ASP A 71 6.35 1.82 6.54
C ASP A 71 6.22 2.57 7.87
N ASP A 72 5.80 3.84 7.80
CA ASP A 72 5.66 4.74 8.96
C ASP A 72 4.24 4.81 9.53
N PHE A 73 3.31 4.01 8.99
CA PHE A 73 1.88 3.97 9.34
C PHE A 73 1.56 2.76 10.22
#